data_AF-A0A948CZS0-F1
#
_entry.id   AF-A0A948CZS0-F1
#
_cell.length_a   1.000
_cell.length_b   1.000
_cell.length_c   1.000
_cell.angle_alpha   90.00
_cell.angle_beta   90.00
_cell.angle_gamma   90.00
#
_symmetry.space_group_name_H-M   'P 1'
#
loop_
_entity.id
_entity.type
_entity.pdbx_description
1 polymer ?
#
loop_
_entity_poly.entity_id
_entity_poly.type
_entity_poly.pdbx_seq_one_letter_code
_entity_poly.pdbx_strand_id
1 'polypeptide(L)'
;MKYSFKELILYISLRLAAVFFQVMPIGLALFIGRAIGRLGYLLDSKHTGIAYRNLRLAFSDKYSIPQLKALLMKNYENFGMNIVETLRLSGINQGYIKRYIKIKGEESLDNALRNKKGAIILGSHFGSWEISFTMAGIL
;
A
#
# COMPACT_ATOMS: atom_id res chain seq x y z
N MET A 1 -3.65 -11.84 -29.59
CA MET A 1 -3.76 -10.57 -28.82
C MET A 1 -2.67 -9.61 -29.28
N LYS A 2 -3.00 -8.55 -30.02
CA LYS A 2 -2.04 -7.50 -30.40
C LYS A 2 -2.24 -6.33 -29.44
N TYR A 3 -1.34 -6.16 -28.48
CA TYR A 3 -1.32 -4.96 -27.64
C TYR A 3 -1.11 -3.72 -28.53
N SER A 4 -1.81 -2.64 -28.23
CA SER A 4 -1.58 -1.32 -28.83
C SER A 4 -0.18 -0.83 -28.48
N PHE A 5 0.43 -0.02 -29.35
CA PHE A 5 1.75 0.59 -29.09
C PHE A 5 1.79 1.36 -27.76
N LYS A 6 0.67 2.01 -27.38
CA LYS A 6 0.52 2.70 -26.08
C LYS A 6 0.56 1.73 -24.90
N GLU A 7 -0.11 0.59 -25.02
CA GLU A 7 -0.15 -0.43 -23.96
C GLU A 7 1.23 -1.07 -23.78
N LEU A 8 1.96 -1.28 -24.88
CA LEU A 8 3.33 -1.77 -24.83
C LEU A 8 4.27 -0.79 -24.11
N ILE A 9 4.18 0.51 -24.42
CA ILE A 9 4.97 1.53 -23.72
C ILE A 9 4.64 1.57 -22.24
N LEU A 10 3.35 1.57 -21.89
CA LEU A 10 2.91 1.59 -20.49
C LEU A 10 3.43 0.34 -19.74
N TYR A 11 3.28 -0.83 -20.34
CA TYR A 11 3.77 -2.08 -19.78
C TYR A 11 5.28 -2.05 -19.54
N ILE A 12 6.07 -1.66 -20.54
CA ILE A 12 7.54 -1.55 -20.42
C ILE A 12 7.89 -0.55 -19.33
N SER A 13 7.21 0.59 -19.27
CA SER A 13 7.47 1.64 -18.27
C SER A 13 7.21 1.13 -16.85
N LEU A 14 6.09 0.44 -16.62
CA LEU A 14 5.76 -0.18 -15.34
C LEU A 14 6.76 -1.27 -14.95
N ARG A 15 7.18 -2.11 -15.91
CA ARG A 15 8.18 -3.15 -15.68
C ARG A 15 9.54 -2.58 -15.30
N LEU A 16 9.98 -1.53 -15.98
CA LEU A 16 11.24 -0.85 -15.65
C LEU A 16 11.17 -0.19 -14.27
N ALA A 17 10.06 0.48 -13.94
CA ALA A 17 9.84 1.03 -12.61
C ALA A 17 9.85 -0.07 -11.52
N ALA A 18 9.20 -1.20 -11.77
CA ALA A 18 9.19 -2.34 -10.86
C ALA A 18 10.61 -2.87 -10.61
N VAL A 19 11.40 -3.14 -11.66
CA VAL A 19 12.79 -3.60 -11.53
C VAL A 19 13.63 -2.57 -10.76
N PHE A 20 13.50 -1.29 -11.09
CA PHE A 20 14.20 -0.20 -10.41
C PHE A 20 13.95 -0.20 -8.90
N PHE A 21 12.69 -0.32 -8.46
CA PHE A 21 12.37 -0.35 -7.03
C PHE A 21 12.72 -1.69 -6.38
N GLN A 22 12.70 -2.81 -7.10
CA GLN A 22 13.00 -4.13 -6.54
C GLN A 22 14.46 -4.30 -6.14
N VAL A 23 15.40 -3.80 -6.96
CA VAL A 23 16.85 -3.89 -6.67
C VAL A 23 17.30 -2.96 -5.55
N MET A 24 16.47 -1.97 -5.21
CA MET A 24 16.78 -0.97 -4.19
C MET A 24 16.58 -1.52 -2.76
N PRO A 25 17.40 -1.10 -1.78
CA PRO A 25 17.11 -1.36 -0.37
C PRO A 25 15.73 -0.82 0.02
N ILE A 26 14.96 -1.60 0.80
CA ILE A 26 13.57 -1.25 1.16
C ILE A 26 13.46 0.13 1.82
N GLY A 27 14.40 0.50 2.70
CA GLY A 27 14.38 1.79 3.38
C GLY A 27 14.47 2.97 2.42
N LEU A 28 15.31 2.87 1.38
CA LEU A 28 15.44 3.91 0.36
C LEU A 28 14.21 3.94 -0.55
N ALA A 29 13.68 2.79 -0.94
CA ALA A 29 12.47 2.72 -1.76
C ALA A 29 11.27 3.35 -1.04
N LEU A 30 11.05 3.05 0.24
CA LEU A 30 10.00 3.66 1.04
C LEU A 30 10.24 5.15 1.29
N PHE A 31 11.50 5.60 1.40
CA PHE A 31 11.82 7.02 1.44
C PHE A 31 11.38 7.74 0.16
N ILE A 32 11.68 7.18 -1.01
CA ILE A 32 11.20 7.70 -2.30
C ILE A 32 9.68 7.66 -2.35
N GLY A 33 9.04 6.60 -1.87
CA GLY A 33 7.58 6.50 -1.75
C GLY A 33 6.97 7.64 -0.94
N ARG A 34 7.56 7.99 0.21
CA ARG A 34 7.12 9.17 0.99
C ARG A 34 7.26 10.47 0.20
N ALA A 35 8.36 10.64 -0.52
CA ALA A 35 8.57 11.82 -1.37
C ALA A 35 7.54 11.91 -2.50
N ILE A 36 7.23 10.79 -3.17
CA ILE A 36 6.15 10.69 -4.17
C ILE A 36 4.81 11.07 -3.55
N GLY A 37 4.50 10.55 -2.36
CA GLY A 37 3.30 10.88 -1.60
C GLY A 37 3.18 12.38 -1.31
N ARG A 38 4.26 13.01 -0.83
CA ARG A 38 4.33 14.47 -0.58
C ARG A 38 4.13 15.27 -1.87
N LEU A 39 4.69 14.83 -2.99
CA LEU A 39 4.44 15.46 -4.29
C LEU A 39 2.96 15.33 -4.68
N GLY A 40 2.35 14.16 -4.48
CA GLY A 40 0.91 13.97 -4.69
C GLY A 40 0.05 14.90 -3.84
N TYR A 41 0.42 15.12 -2.58
CA TYR A 41 -0.27 16.08 -1.70
C TYR A 41 -0.28 17.50 -2.27
N LEU A 42 0.81 17.92 -2.90
CA LEU A 42 0.97 19.26 -3.48
C LEU A 42 0.28 19.40 -4.85
N LEU A 43 0.34 18.36 -5.69
CA LEU A 43 -0.13 18.41 -7.07
C LEU A 43 -1.63 18.09 -7.20
N ASP A 44 -2.18 17.25 -6.32
CA ASP A 44 -3.55 16.77 -6.41
C ASP A 44 -4.48 17.46 -5.41
N SER A 45 -4.66 18.77 -5.61
CA SER A 45 -5.46 19.62 -4.72
C SER A 45 -6.90 19.12 -4.55
N LYS A 46 -7.49 18.53 -5.60
CA LYS A 46 -8.85 17.97 -5.59
C LYS A 46 -8.95 16.81 -4.61
N HIS A 47 -8.12 15.78 -4.74
CA HIS A 47 -8.19 14.62 -3.86
C HIS A 47 -7.67 14.95 -2.45
N THR A 48 -6.70 15.86 -2.32
CA THR A 48 -6.25 16.36 -1.01
C THR A 48 -7.41 17.00 -0.25
N GLY A 49 -8.24 17.80 -0.94
CA GLY A 49 -9.44 18.39 -0.33
C GLY A 49 -10.50 17.36 0.08
N ILE A 50 -10.70 16.29 -0.71
CA ILE A 50 -11.62 15.19 -0.35
C ILE A 50 -11.10 14.45 0.89
N ALA A 51 -9.82 14.05 0.89
CA ALA A 51 -9.21 13.34 1.99
C ALA A 51 -9.23 14.17 3.29
N TYR A 52 -8.98 15.48 3.21
CA TYR A 52 -9.10 16.38 4.36
C TYR A 52 -10.53 16.42 4.93
N ARG A 53 -11.55 16.53 4.07
CA ARG A 53 -12.95 16.52 4.52
C ARG A 53 -13.31 15.20 5.20
N ASN A 54 -12.87 14.07 4.66
CA ASN A 54 -13.10 12.76 5.27
C ASN A 54 -12.43 12.65 6.65
N LEU A 55 -11.17 13.11 6.78
CA LEU A 55 -10.49 13.14 8.07
C LEU A 55 -11.19 14.04 9.08
N ARG A 56 -11.68 15.20 8.65
CA ARG A 56 -12.45 16.10 9.51
C ARG A 56 -13.78 15.48 9.93
N LEU A 57 -14.49 14.78 9.04
CA LEU A 57 -15.73 14.10 9.38
C LEU A 57 -15.50 12.96 10.39
N ALA A 58 -14.41 12.20 10.24
CA ALA A 58 -14.13 11.04 11.07
C ALA A 58 -13.46 11.36 12.41
N PHE A 59 -12.76 12.50 12.52
CA PHE A 59 -11.88 12.79 13.67
C PHE A 59 -11.89 14.24 14.16
N SER A 60 -12.90 15.05 13.81
CA SER A 60 -13.01 16.44 14.28
C SER A 60 -13.12 16.58 15.79
N ASP A 61 -13.65 15.57 16.47
CA ASP A 61 -13.79 15.48 17.93
C ASP A 61 -12.46 15.12 18.63
N LYS A 62 -11.51 14.52 17.89
CA LYS A 62 -10.26 13.99 18.45
C LYS A 62 -9.03 14.83 18.11
N TYR A 63 -9.03 15.51 16.97
CA TYR A 63 -7.85 16.22 16.48
C TYR A 63 -8.16 17.66 16.11
N SER A 64 -7.24 18.55 16.49
CA SER A 64 -7.22 19.93 16.03
C SER A 64 -6.91 20.04 14.53
N ILE A 65 -7.20 21.19 13.92
CA ILE A 65 -6.93 21.45 12.50
C ILE A 65 -5.47 21.18 12.11
N PRO A 66 -4.45 21.64 12.85
CA PRO A 66 -3.05 21.31 12.55
C PRO A 66 -2.75 19.81 12.61
N GLN A 67 -3.33 19.08 13.59
CA GLN A 67 -3.16 17.64 13.72
C GLN A 67 -3.81 16.90 12.55
N LEU A 68 -5.01 17.33 12.10
CA LEU A 68 -5.66 16.77 10.91
C LEU A 68 -4.84 16.97 9.64
N LYS A 69 -4.22 18.14 9.47
CA LYS A 69 -3.31 18.41 8.33
C LYS A 69 -2.04 17.55 8.39
N ALA A 70 -1.47 17.38 9.59
CA ALA A 70 -0.33 16.49 9.78
C ALA A 70 -0.68 15.03 9.50
N LEU A 71 -1.86 14.58 9.92
CA LEU A 71 -2.39 13.25 9.64
C LEU A 71 -2.63 13.06 8.13
N LEU A 72 -3.16 14.07 7.45
CA LEU A 72 -3.34 14.07 6.01
C LEU A 72 -2.02 13.91 5.27
N MET A 73 -0.98 14.65 5.66
CA MET A 73 0.36 14.50 5.07
C MET A 73 0.90 13.08 5.26
N LYS A 74 0.78 12.53 6.49
CA LYS A 74 1.18 11.13 6.76
C LYS A 74 0.38 10.13 5.93
N ASN A 75 -0.90 10.39 5.68
CA ASN A 75 -1.72 9.55 4.80
C ASN A 75 -1.20 9.55 3.36
N TYR A 76 -0.82 10.72 2.83
CA TYR A 76 -0.20 10.83 1.51
C TYR A 76 1.17 10.14 1.45
N GLU A 77 2.00 10.28 2.47
CA GLU A 77 3.26 9.55 2.61
C GLU A 77 3.03 8.03 2.58
N ASN A 78 2.05 7.53 3.33
CA ASN A 78 1.66 6.12 3.32
C ASN A 78 1.13 5.66 1.96
N PHE A 79 0.37 6.50 1.27
CA PHE A 79 -0.12 6.19 -0.07
C PHE A 79 1.02 6.08 -1.09
N GLY A 80 1.99 7.00 -1.05
CA GLY A 80 3.18 6.92 -1.90
C GLY A 80 4.07 5.72 -1.56
N MET A 81 4.20 5.35 -0.28
CA MET A 81 4.85 4.10 0.12
C MET A 81 4.13 2.87 -0.44
N ASN A 82 2.80 2.83 -0.38
CA ASN A 82 1.99 1.75 -0.97
C ASN A 82 2.27 1.58 -2.48
N ILE A 83 2.30 2.67 -3.25
CA ILE A 83 2.62 2.60 -4.69
C ILE A 83 3.97 1.93 -4.92
N VAL A 84 4.99 2.30 -4.14
CA VAL A 84 6.32 1.69 -4.24
C VAL A 84 6.29 0.23 -3.81
N GLU A 85 5.55 -0.12 -2.76
CA GLU A 85 5.35 -1.51 -2.33
C GLU A 85 4.68 -2.35 -3.43
N THR A 86 3.67 -1.81 -4.12
CA THR A 86 3.02 -2.44 -5.28
C THR A 86 4.03 -2.79 -6.38
N LEU A 87 4.91 -1.85 -6.72
CA LEU A 87 5.96 -2.06 -7.73
C LEU A 87 7.00 -3.12 -7.30
N ARG A 88 7.06 -3.43 -6.00
CA ARG A 88 7.95 -4.46 -5.44
C ARG A 88 7.26 -5.81 -5.23
N LEU A 89 5.96 -5.94 -5.44
CA LEU A 89 5.19 -7.16 -5.14
C LEU A 89 5.78 -8.42 -5.78
N SER A 90 6.23 -8.35 -7.04
CA SER A 90 6.77 -9.54 -7.73
C SER A 90 8.10 -10.03 -7.15
N GLY A 91 8.76 -9.24 -6.29
CA GLY A 91 9.97 -9.62 -5.56
C GLY A 91 9.71 -10.12 -4.14
N ILE A 92 8.45 -10.13 -3.68
CA ILE A 92 8.09 -10.65 -2.35
C ILE A 92 8.22 -12.17 -2.36
N ASN A 93 8.98 -12.69 -1.40
CA ASN A 93 9.18 -14.12 -1.17
C ASN A 93 9.09 -14.43 0.32
N GLN A 94 9.18 -15.73 0.67
CA GLN A 94 9.12 -16.19 2.07
C GLN A 94 10.15 -15.50 2.98
N GLY A 95 11.36 -15.22 2.46
CA GLY A 95 12.39 -14.49 3.20
C GLY A 95 12.02 -13.03 3.49
N TYR A 96 11.39 -12.35 2.53
CA TYR A 96 10.85 -11.01 2.72
C TYR A 96 9.75 -11.00 3.79
N ILE A 97 8.78 -11.92 3.67
CA ILE A 97 7.66 -12.03 4.61
C ILE A 97 8.19 -12.23 6.03
N LYS A 98 9.07 -13.22 6.23
CA LYS A 98 9.67 -13.52 7.54
C LYS A 98 10.44 -12.35 8.14
N ARG A 99 11.09 -11.53 7.29
CA ARG A 99 11.93 -10.41 7.76
C ARG A 99 11.12 -9.16 8.10
N TYR A 100 10.10 -8.83 7.31
CA TYR A 100 9.44 -7.52 7.39
C TYR A 100 8.00 -7.59 7.90
N ILE A 101 7.41 -8.79 7.98
CA ILE A 101 5.98 -8.93 8.26
C ILE A 101 5.78 -9.80 9.49
N LYS A 102 4.96 -9.30 10.41
CA LYS A 102 4.50 -10.01 11.59
C LYS A 102 2.99 -10.13 11.55
N ILE A 103 2.50 -11.35 11.44
CA ILE A 103 1.08 -11.66 11.50
C ILE A 103 0.70 -11.81 12.98
N LYS A 104 -0.45 -11.26 13.36
CA LYS A 104 -1.06 -11.47 14.68
C LYS A 104 -2.39 -12.18 14.49
N GLY A 105 -2.67 -13.20 15.29
CA GLY A 105 -3.91 -13.97 15.19
C GLY A 105 -3.92 -15.03 14.08
N GLU A 106 -2.75 -15.49 13.64
CA GLU A 106 -2.61 -16.54 12.61
C GLU A 106 -3.34 -17.83 13.02
N GLU A 107 -3.34 -18.13 14.32
CA GLU A 107 -4.07 -19.26 14.90
C GLU A 107 -5.59 -19.21 14.65
N SER A 108 -6.16 -18.01 14.46
CA SER A 108 -7.59 -17.85 14.18
C SER A 108 -7.93 -18.34 12.77
N LEU A 109 -7.04 -18.11 11.81
CA LEU A 109 -7.18 -18.60 10.45
C LEU A 109 -7.03 -20.12 10.41
N ASP A 110 -6.00 -20.67 11.07
CA ASP A 110 -5.80 -22.11 11.18
C ASP A 110 -7.02 -22.82 11.74
N ASN A 111 -7.59 -22.29 12.83
CA ASN A 111 -8.77 -22.85 13.46
C ASN A 111 -10.01 -22.78 12.56
N ALA A 112 -10.18 -21.70 11.79
CA ALA A 112 -11.26 -21.59 10.82
C ALA A 112 -11.14 -22.63 9.71
N LEU A 113 -9.93 -22.83 9.17
CA LEU A 113 -9.66 -23.76 8.07
C LEU A 113 -9.78 -25.23 8.50
N ARG A 114 -9.45 -25.58 9.75
CA ARG A 114 -9.63 -26.94 10.31
C ARG A 114 -11.05 -27.46 10.20
N ASN A 115 -12.04 -26.57 10.27
CA ASN A 115 -13.46 -26.94 10.18
C ASN A 115 -13.92 -27.27 8.75
N LYS A 116 -13.05 -27.20 7.74
CA LYS A 116 -13.32 -27.51 6.31
C LYS A 116 -14.49 -26.74 5.69
N LYS A 117 -14.87 -25.60 6.28
CA LYS A 117 -15.92 -24.69 5.75
C LYS A 117 -15.35 -23.53 4.95
N GLY A 118 -14.02 -23.44 4.83
CA GLY A 118 -13.32 -22.28 4.31
C GLY A 118 -13.25 -21.13 5.32
N ALA A 119 -12.62 -20.03 4.92
CA ALA A 119 -12.51 -18.81 5.71
C ALA A 119 -12.76 -17.59 4.82
N ILE A 120 -13.32 -16.53 5.41
CA ILE A 120 -13.46 -15.22 4.75
C ILE A 120 -12.48 -14.27 5.43
N ILE A 121 -11.53 -13.74 4.66
CA ILE A 121 -10.58 -12.74 5.13
C ILE A 121 -11.13 -11.36 4.75
N LEU A 122 -11.56 -10.60 5.74
CA LEU A 122 -12.01 -9.23 5.55
C LEU A 122 -10.82 -8.28 5.68
N GLY A 123 -10.51 -7.56 4.60
CA GLY A 123 -9.48 -6.50 4.60
C GLY A 123 -10.07 -5.12 4.30
N SER A 124 -9.23 -4.11 4.47
CA SER A 124 -9.53 -2.71 4.16
C SER A 124 -8.41 -2.13 3.30
N HIS A 125 -8.71 -1.10 2.51
CA HIS A 125 -7.72 -0.31 1.78
C HIS A 125 -6.94 0.58 2.76
N PHE A 126 -6.17 -0.05 3.64
CA PHE A 126 -5.51 0.56 4.77
C PHE A 126 -4.10 0.00 4.97
N GLY A 127 -3.15 0.87 5.32
CA GLY A 127 -1.76 0.49 5.48
C GLY A 127 -1.19 -0.09 4.20
N SER A 128 -0.33 -1.11 4.30
CA SER A 128 0.24 -1.83 3.15
C SER A 128 -0.74 -2.89 2.63
N TRP A 129 -1.90 -2.47 2.10
CA TRP A 129 -3.01 -3.40 1.80
C TRP A 129 -2.68 -4.37 0.66
N GLU A 130 -1.91 -3.93 -0.35
CA GLU A 130 -1.51 -4.79 -1.47
C GLU A 130 -0.66 -5.98 -1.00
N ILE A 131 0.30 -5.71 -0.10
CA ILE A 131 1.09 -6.76 0.54
C ILE A 131 0.19 -7.67 1.37
N SER A 132 -0.71 -7.08 2.16
CA SER A 132 -1.62 -7.83 3.04
C SER A 132 -2.52 -8.80 2.27
N PHE A 133 -3.08 -8.37 1.13
CA PHE A 133 -3.90 -9.23 0.27
C PHE A 133 -3.07 -10.27 -0.50
N THR A 134 -1.87 -9.89 -0.96
CA THR A 134 -0.97 -10.84 -1.62
C THR A 134 -0.58 -11.99 -0.67
N MET A 135 -0.36 -11.68 0.61
CA MET A 135 -0.05 -12.69 1.62
C MET A 135 -1.22 -13.62 1.94
N ALA A 136 -2.45 -13.12 1.89
CA ALA A 136 -3.63 -13.94 2.16
C ALA A 136 -3.79 -15.10 1.16
N GLY A 137 -3.18 -15.02 -0.02
CA GLY A 137 -3.09 -16.14 -0.97
C GLY A 137 -1.89 -17.08 -0.78
N ILE A 138 -0.96 -16.72 0.11
CA ILE A 138 0.27 -17.49 0.42
C ILE A 138 0.12 -18.28 1.74
N LEU A 139 -0.70 -17.76 2.66
CA LEU A 139 -1.08 -18.41 3.93
C LEU A 139 -2.20 -19.42 3.71
#